data_AF-A0A0G0Z6T2-F1
#
_entry.id   AF-A0A0G0Z6T2-F1
#
_cell.length_a   1.000
_cell.length_b   1.000
_cell.length_c   1.000
_cell.angle_alpha   90.00
_cell.angle_beta   90.00
_cell.angle_gamma   90.00
#
_symmetry.space_group_name_H-M   'P 1'
#
loop_
_entity.id
_entity.type
_entity.pdbx_description
1 polymer ?
#
loop_
_entity_poly.entity_id
_entity_poly.type
_entity_poly.pdbx_seq_one_letter_code
_entity_poly.pdbx_strand_id
1 'polypeptide(L)'
;MARIRDTNWIDYSEPRMRPENGKSWCDNCTISEGKCVNKRKDRAAERNKKAIEKANKEGLCTKCRKRPRLEFSTYCSECKNNDVEAKQNKRKKNKEDGICPICGCRKAKKDKKSCAVCLKKTREYDAFTYEYYLINGLCTRCGVNPKAYRKKKCHSCLKDQREKARASRSERPIITELQVSKIGVSRQC
;
A
#
# COMPACT_ATOMS: atom_id res chain seq x y z
N MET A 1 -25.04 -25.50 25.58
CA MET A 1 -23.67 -26.05 25.69
C MET A 1 -22.92 -25.76 24.39
N ALA A 2 -22.04 -24.76 24.38
CA ALA A 2 -21.31 -24.32 23.19
C ALA A 2 -20.00 -25.11 23.05
N ARG A 3 -19.80 -25.77 21.90
CA ARG A 3 -18.55 -26.49 21.57
C ARG A 3 -17.51 -25.47 21.10
N ILE A 4 -16.53 -25.20 21.95
CA ILE A 4 -15.32 -24.46 21.60
C ILE A 4 -14.52 -25.38 20.65
N ARG A 5 -14.29 -24.94 19.41
CA ARG A 5 -13.39 -25.62 18.47
C ARG A 5 -11.98 -25.17 18.81
N ASP A 6 -11.22 -26.07 19.44
CA ASP A 6 -9.80 -25.91 19.68
C ASP A 6 -9.06 -25.78 18.34
N THR A 7 -8.73 -24.54 17.98
CA THR A 7 -7.78 -24.28 16.89
C THR A 7 -6.40 -24.64 17.41
N ASN A 8 -5.95 -25.85 17.08
CA ASN A 8 -4.58 -26.32 17.26
C ASN A 8 -3.64 -25.38 16.48
N TRP A 9 -3.13 -24.36 17.16
CA TRP A 9 -2.03 -23.54 16.64
C TRP A 9 -0.78 -24.40 16.72
N ILE A 10 -0.34 -24.92 15.57
CA ILE A 10 0.96 -25.56 15.43
C ILE A 10 2.00 -24.47 15.73
N ASP A 11 2.66 -24.59 16.89
CA ASP A 11 3.74 -23.73 17.31
C ASP A 11 4.97 -23.99 16.42
N TYR A 12 5.26 -23.06 15.50
CA TYR A 12 6.39 -23.15 14.57
C TYR A 12 7.75 -22.82 15.24
N SER A 13 7.82 -22.81 16.58
CA SER A 13 9.04 -22.52 17.33
C SER A 13 9.99 -23.69 17.45
N GLU A 14 9.61 -24.91 17.07
CA GLU A 14 10.56 -26.02 16.97
C GLU A 14 11.46 -25.86 15.72
N PRO A 15 12.78 -25.69 15.90
CA PRO A 15 13.71 -25.70 14.78
C PRO A 15 13.67 -27.10 14.16
N ARG A 16 13.24 -27.20 12.90
CA ARG A 16 13.26 -28.46 12.14
C ARG A 16 14.64 -29.09 12.26
N MET A 17 14.75 -30.13 13.08
CA MET A 17 16.02 -30.80 13.32
C MET A 17 16.53 -31.40 12.01
N ARG A 18 17.81 -31.19 11.76
CA ARG A 18 18.50 -31.62 10.54
C ARG A 18 18.56 -33.16 10.55
N PRO A 19 18.34 -33.85 9.42
CA PRO A 19 18.66 -35.27 9.34
C PRO A 19 20.15 -35.46 9.63
N GLU A 20 20.48 -36.41 10.52
CA GLU A 20 21.84 -36.66 11.02
C GLU A 20 22.83 -37.09 9.93
N ASN A 21 22.32 -37.50 8.76
CA ASN A 21 23.13 -38.03 7.65
C ASN A 21 23.87 -36.97 6.82
N GLY A 22 24.00 -35.72 7.28
CA GLY A 22 24.77 -34.66 6.61
C GLY A 22 24.26 -34.23 5.22
N LYS A 23 23.30 -34.95 4.63
CA LYS A 23 22.65 -34.61 3.36
C LYS A 23 21.61 -33.52 3.61
N SER A 24 21.88 -32.31 3.11
CA SER A 24 20.84 -31.29 3.02
C SER A 24 19.72 -31.79 2.11
N TRP A 25 18.46 -31.52 2.48
CA TRP A 25 17.23 -31.86 1.73
C TRP A 25 17.14 -31.32 0.29
N CYS A 26 18.22 -30.76 -0.24
CA CYS A 26 18.34 -30.31 -1.60
C CYS A 26 19.65 -30.86 -2.18
N ASP A 27 19.54 -31.76 -3.17
CA ASP A 27 20.67 -32.37 -3.91
C ASP A 27 21.51 -31.35 -4.73
N ASN A 28 21.35 -30.04 -4.48
CA ASN A 28 21.97 -28.96 -5.22
C ASN A 28 22.33 -27.71 -4.37
N CYS A 29 22.25 -27.75 -3.03
CA CYS A 29 22.90 -26.72 -2.19
C CYS A 29 24.32 -27.18 -1.84
N THR A 30 25.30 -26.31 -2.08
CA THR A 30 26.55 -26.35 -1.32
C THR A 30 26.43 -25.38 -0.15
N ILE A 31 26.91 -25.76 1.02
CA ILE A 31 27.04 -24.86 2.16
C ILE A 31 28.34 -24.09 1.96
N SER A 32 28.24 -22.80 1.66
CA SER A 32 29.36 -21.87 1.77
C SER A 32 29.04 -20.92 2.94
N GLU A 33 29.95 -20.83 3.92
CA GLU A 33 29.80 -19.91 5.07
C GLU A 33 28.51 -20.11 5.89
N GLY A 34 28.04 -21.35 6.03
CA GLY A 34 26.84 -21.65 6.82
C GLY A 34 25.50 -21.28 6.17
N LYS A 35 25.46 -20.82 4.91
CA LYS A 35 24.23 -20.53 4.17
C LYS A 35 23.98 -21.58 3.07
N CYS A 36 22.74 -22.09 2.96
CA CYS A 36 22.33 -22.93 1.83
C CYS A 36 22.13 -22.03 0.60
N VAL A 37 23.13 -22.02 -0.28
CA VAL A 37 23.07 -21.28 -1.55
C VAL A 37 22.40 -22.17 -2.58
N ASN A 38 21.16 -21.85 -2.95
CA ASN A 38 20.47 -22.57 -4.02
C ASN A 38 20.99 -22.06 -5.37
N LYS A 39 22.11 -22.64 -5.82
CA LYS A 39 22.82 -22.28 -7.07
C LYS A 39 21.88 -22.15 -8.29
N ARG A 40 20.78 -22.90 -8.35
CA ARG A 40 19.80 -22.81 -9.43
C ARG A 40 19.02 -21.49 -9.40
N LYS A 41 18.63 -21.01 -8.22
CA LYS A 41 17.94 -19.72 -8.07
C LYS A 41 18.85 -18.56 -8.46
N ASP A 42 20.12 -18.60 -8.04
CA ASP A 42 21.08 -17.55 -8.36
C ASP A 42 21.38 -17.49 -9.86
N ARG A 43 21.57 -18.65 -10.51
CA ARG A 43 21.72 -18.73 -11.97
C ARG A 43 20.48 -18.23 -12.72
N ALA A 44 19.27 -18.46 -12.20
CA ALA A 44 18.05 -17.95 -12.82
C ALA A 44 17.93 -16.42 -12.65
N ALA A 45 18.26 -15.90 -11.46
CA ALA A 45 18.30 -14.47 -11.18
C ALA A 45 19.33 -13.75 -12.08
N GLU A 46 20.52 -14.31 -12.22
CA GLU A 46 21.58 -13.76 -13.08
C GLU A 46 21.17 -13.75 -14.56
N ARG A 47 20.58 -14.84 -15.07
CA ARG A 47 20.02 -14.87 -16.44
C ARG A 47 18.93 -13.82 -16.63
N ASN A 48 18.05 -13.64 -15.64
CA ASN A 48 17.00 -12.63 -15.70
C ASN A 48 17.58 -11.21 -15.69
N LYS A 49 18.60 -10.96 -14.87
CA LYS A 49 19.32 -9.69 -14.82
C LYS A 49 19.94 -9.33 -16.17
N LYS A 50 20.71 -10.25 -16.77
CA LYS A 50 21.30 -10.07 -18.11
C LYS A 50 20.24 -9.78 -19.17
N ALA A 51 19.09 -10.45 -19.10
CA ALA A 51 18.01 -10.23 -20.05
C ALA A 51 17.29 -8.89 -19.85
N ILE A 52 17.18 -8.40 -18.61
CA ILE A 52 16.67 -7.05 -18.31
C ILE A 52 17.64 -5.99 -18.84
N GLU A 53 18.94 -6.16 -18.61
CA GLU A 53 19.98 -5.26 -19.12
C GLU A 53 19.96 -5.21 -20.65
N LYS A 54 19.85 -6.36 -21.32
CA LYS A 54 19.69 -6.44 -22.78
C LYS A 54 18.45 -5.69 -23.25
N ALA A 55 17.28 -5.95 -22.65
CA ALA A 55 16.04 -5.24 -22.99
C ALA A 55 16.16 -3.72 -22.77
N ASN A 56 16.83 -3.28 -21.71
CA ASN A 56 17.06 -1.86 -21.45
C ASN A 56 17.95 -1.20 -22.52
N LYS A 57 19.01 -1.90 -22.98
CA LYS A 57 19.88 -1.42 -24.06
C LYS A 57 19.14 -1.32 -25.40
N GLU A 58 18.25 -2.27 -25.67
CA GLU A 58 17.42 -2.31 -26.89
C GLU A 58 16.18 -1.41 -26.82
N GLY A 59 15.93 -0.72 -25.69
CA GLY A 59 14.73 0.11 -25.51
C GLY A 59 13.43 -0.70 -25.43
N LEU A 60 13.49 -1.99 -25.11
CA LEU A 60 12.34 -2.88 -25.01
C LEU A 60 11.78 -2.94 -23.58
N CYS A 61 10.52 -3.32 -23.47
CA CYS A 61 9.83 -3.57 -22.21
C CYS A 61 10.50 -4.71 -21.43
N THR A 62 10.91 -4.43 -20.19
CA THR A 62 11.59 -5.42 -19.32
C THR A 62 10.74 -6.65 -18.96
N LYS A 63 9.41 -6.53 -19.01
CA LYS A 63 8.44 -7.59 -18.66
C LYS A 63 8.14 -8.52 -19.84
N CYS A 64 7.71 -7.99 -20.98
CA CYS A 64 7.37 -8.82 -22.14
C CYS A 64 8.53 -9.02 -23.13
N ARG A 65 9.53 -8.13 -23.12
CA ARG A 65 10.70 -8.12 -24.04
C ARG A 65 10.34 -8.10 -25.54
N LYS A 66 9.11 -7.72 -25.88
CA LYS A 66 8.58 -7.73 -27.26
C LYS A 66 8.31 -6.34 -27.82
N ARG A 67 7.93 -5.40 -26.97
CA ARG A 67 7.45 -4.06 -27.35
C ARG A 67 8.40 -3.00 -26.83
N PRO A 68 8.52 -1.84 -27.50
CA PRO A 68 9.30 -0.72 -26.98
C PRO A 68 8.76 -0.27 -25.62
N ARG A 69 9.65 0.22 -24.77
CA ARG A 69 9.30 0.83 -23.49
C ARG A 69 8.75 2.24 -23.70
N LEU A 70 7.93 2.72 -22.76
CA LEU A 70 7.52 4.13 -22.74
C LEU A 70 8.70 5.01 -22.31
N GLU A 71 8.71 6.26 -22.75
CA GLU A 71 9.82 7.22 -22.53
C GLU A 71 10.27 7.32 -21.05
N PHE A 72 9.32 7.28 -20.12
CA PHE A 72 9.58 7.37 -18.67
C PHE A 72 9.20 6.07 -17.92
N SER A 73 9.24 4.91 -18.59
CA SER A 73 8.89 3.63 -17.96
C SER A 73 9.77 2.48 -18.42
N THR A 74 9.93 1.48 -17.56
CA THR A 74 10.56 0.19 -17.90
C THR A 74 9.58 -0.79 -18.56
N TYR A 75 8.30 -0.42 -18.66
CA TYR A 75 7.24 -1.23 -19.24
C TYR A 75 6.66 -0.60 -20.51
N CYS A 76 6.11 -1.43 -21.40
CA CYS A 76 5.22 -0.97 -22.46
C CYS A 76 3.84 -0.64 -21.88
N SER A 77 3.02 0.09 -22.64
CA SER A 77 1.66 0.51 -22.26
C SER A 77 0.80 -0.66 -21.76
N GLU A 78 0.72 -1.75 -22.53
CA GLU A 78 -0.07 -2.93 -22.15
C GLU A 78 0.42 -3.60 -20.86
N CYS A 79 1.73 -3.84 -20.73
CA CYS A 79 2.27 -4.44 -19.51
C CYS A 79 2.05 -3.57 -18.28
N LYS A 80 2.08 -2.24 -18.44
CA LYS A 80 1.80 -1.27 -17.39
C LYS A 80 0.32 -1.31 -17.00
N ASN A 81 -0.60 -1.35 -17.97
CA ASN A 81 -2.04 -1.43 -17.72
C ASN A 81 -2.41 -2.74 -17.01
N ASN A 82 -1.90 -3.88 -17.49
CA ASN A 82 -2.13 -5.17 -16.87
C ASN A 82 -1.58 -5.23 -15.43
N ASP A 83 -0.44 -4.56 -15.16
CA ASP A 83 0.12 -4.47 -13.81
C ASP A 83 -0.75 -3.61 -12.87
N VAL A 84 -1.27 -2.49 -13.37
CA VAL A 84 -2.21 -1.63 -12.64
C VAL A 84 -3.50 -2.40 -12.32
N GLU A 85 -4.08 -3.08 -13.31
CA GLU A 85 -5.29 -3.88 -13.14
C GLU A 85 -5.07 -5.03 -12.14
N ALA A 86 -3.98 -5.79 -12.28
CA ALA A 86 -3.64 -6.85 -11.34
C ALA A 86 -3.47 -6.32 -9.91
N LYS A 87 -2.86 -5.14 -9.73
CA LYS A 87 -2.74 -4.47 -8.42
C LYS A 87 -4.10 -4.03 -7.88
N GLN A 88 -5.00 -3.52 -8.72
CA GLN A 88 -6.35 -3.13 -8.33
C GLN A 88 -7.18 -4.35 -7.91
N ASN A 89 -7.18 -5.41 -8.71
CA ASN A 89 -7.88 -6.66 -8.43
C ASN A 89 -7.36 -7.30 -7.13
N LYS A 90 -6.04 -7.35 -6.94
CA LYS A 90 -5.44 -7.81 -5.67
C LYS A 90 -5.86 -6.97 -4.47
N ARG A 91 -5.90 -5.64 -4.61
CA ARG A 91 -6.38 -4.74 -3.54
C ARG A 91 -7.86 -4.93 -3.23
N LYS A 92 -8.69 -5.17 -4.25
CA LYS A 92 -10.11 -5.45 -4.09
C LYS A 92 -10.32 -6.77 -3.34
N LYS A 93 -9.68 -7.85 -3.82
CA LYS A 93 -9.70 -9.16 -3.16
C LYS A 93 -9.24 -9.09 -1.71
N ASN A 94 -8.13 -8.42 -1.43
CA ASN A 94 -7.65 -8.23 -0.06
C ASN A 94 -8.70 -7.53 0.83
N LYS A 95 -9.41 -6.51 0.32
CA LYS A 95 -10.47 -5.83 1.10
C LYS A 95 -11.64 -6.76 1.39
N GLU A 96 -12.08 -7.55 0.41
CA GLU A 96 -13.15 -8.54 0.55
C GLU A 96 -12.76 -9.62 1.58
N ASP A 97 -11.51 -10.06 1.55
CA ASP A 97 -10.96 -11.05 2.50
C ASP A 97 -10.65 -10.46 3.90
N GLY A 98 -10.91 -9.15 4.12
CA GLY A 98 -10.55 -8.47 5.37
C GLY A 98 -9.04 -8.37 5.62
N ILE A 99 -8.22 -8.53 4.58
CA ILE A 99 -6.76 -8.41 4.59
C ILE A 99 -6.37 -6.96 4.25
N CYS A 100 -5.29 -6.48 4.86
CA CYS A 100 -4.77 -5.15 4.59
C CYS A 100 -4.40 -5.00 3.10
N PRO A 101 -5.00 -4.06 2.35
CA PRO A 101 -4.74 -3.87 0.92
C PRO A 101 -3.36 -3.24 0.62
N ILE A 102 -2.66 -2.74 1.65
CA ILE A 102 -1.33 -2.13 1.52
C ILE A 102 -0.25 -3.21 1.55
N CYS A 103 -0.18 -4.01 2.62
CA CYS A 103 0.85 -5.04 2.75
C CYS A 103 0.40 -6.41 2.22
N GLY A 104 -0.89 -6.74 2.25
CA GLY A 104 -1.40 -8.06 1.91
C GLY A 104 -1.03 -9.17 2.91
N CYS A 105 -0.41 -8.85 4.05
CA CYS A 105 0.12 -9.86 5.00
C CYS A 105 -0.72 -10.04 6.26
N ARG A 106 -1.48 -9.03 6.68
CA ARG A 106 -2.18 -8.99 7.98
C ARG A 106 -3.63 -8.61 7.79
N LYS A 107 -4.52 -9.08 8.66
CA LYS A 107 -5.93 -8.63 8.72
C LYS A 107 -6.01 -7.12 8.96
N ALA A 108 -6.99 -6.48 8.34
CA ALA A 108 -7.32 -5.09 8.61
C ALA A 108 -7.89 -4.95 10.04
N LYS A 109 -7.66 -3.81 10.70
CA LYS A 109 -8.28 -3.55 12.01
C LYS A 109 -9.78 -3.34 11.81
N LYS A 110 -10.62 -3.78 12.75
CA LYS A 110 -12.07 -3.52 12.75
C LYS A 110 -12.31 -2.02 12.51
N ASP A 111 -13.18 -1.70 11.56
CA ASP A 111 -13.55 -0.34 11.14
C ASP A 111 -12.43 0.49 10.47
N LYS A 112 -11.31 -0.13 10.08
CA LYS A 112 -10.21 0.54 9.37
C LYS A 112 -9.88 -0.16 8.06
N LYS A 113 -9.38 0.61 7.10
CA LYS A 113 -9.01 0.13 5.75
C LYS A 113 -7.65 -0.59 5.71
N SER A 114 -6.87 -0.59 6.80
CA SER A 114 -5.50 -1.13 6.84
C SER A 114 -5.18 -1.80 8.18
N CYS A 115 -4.11 -2.60 8.20
CA CYS A 115 -3.60 -3.19 9.44
C CYS A 115 -2.92 -2.14 10.34
N ALA A 116 -2.82 -2.43 11.64
CA ALA A 116 -2.26 -1.51 12.62
C ALA A 116 -0.84 -1.02 12.28
N VAL A 117 0.02 -1.92 11.76
CA VAL A 117 1.41 -1.58 11.40
C VAL A 117 1.48 -0.63 10.22
N CYS A 118 0.71 -0.90 9.15
CA CYS A 118 0.65 0.02 8.00
C CYS A 118 0.04 1.36 8.42
N LEU A 119 -0.99 1.35 9.26
CA LEU A 119 -1.60 2.58 9.77
C LEU A 119 -0.60 3.43 10.59
N LYS A 120 0.21 2.81 11.44
CA LYS A 120 1.27 3.49 12.20
C LYS A 120 2.30 4.11 11.25
N LYS A 121 2.83 3.34 10.30
CA LYS A 121 3.78 3.84 9.29
C LYS A 121 3.23 5.00 8.47
N THR A 122 1.96 4.93 8.05
CA THR A 122 1.32 6.05 7.33
C THR A 122 1.26 7.30 8.19
N ARG A 123 0.89 7.18 9.47
CA ARG A 123 0.85 8.34 10.39
C ARG A 123 2.23 8.95 10.62
N GLU A 124 3.26 8.12 10.79
CA GLU A 124 4.65 8.59 10.93
C GLU A 124 5.11 9.34 9.67
N TYR A 125 4.83 8.78 8.50
CA TYR A 125 5.13 9.44 7.22
C TYR A 125 4.37 10.77 7.05
N ASP A 126 3.09 10.80 7.40
CA ASP A 126 2.26 12.01 7.32
C ASP A 126 2.77 13.09 8.28
N ALA A 127 3.19 12.72 9.49
CA ALA A 127 3.77 13.64 10.47
C ALA A 127 5.10 14.22 9.97
N PHE A 128 6.01 13.36 9.50
CA PHE A 128 7.29 13.77 8.92
C PHE A 128 7.09 14.72 7.74
N THR A 129 6.20 14.38 6.81
CA THR A 129 5.92 15.18 5.61
C THR A 129 5.33 16.55 5.98
N TYR A 130 4.43 16.58 6.97
CA TYR A 130 3.84 17.81 7.47
C TYR A 130 4.90 18.72 8.11
N GLU A 131 5.78 18.18 8.94
CA GLU A 131 6.87 18.93 9.57
C GLU A 131 7.87 19.47 8.53
N TYR A 132 8.27 18.61 7.58
CA TYR A 132 9.10 19.00 6.45
C TYR A 132 8.51 20.20 5.70
N TYR A 133 7.20 20.18 5.37
CA TYR A 133 6.56 21.31 4.69
C TYR A 133 6.52 22.58 5.55
N LEU A 134 6.33 22.47 6.87
CA LEU A 134 6.30 23.65 7.74
C LEU A 134 7.66 24.34 7.81
N ILE A 135 8.73 23.57 8.01
CA ILE A 135 10.12 24.05 8.13
C ILE A 135 10.55 24.73 6.82
N ASN A 136 10.25 24.10 5.68
CA ASN A 136 10.59 24.65 4.35
C ASN A 136 9.65 25.77 3.88
N GLY A 137 8.73 26.23 4.72
CA GLY A 137 7.79 27.30 4.34
C GLY A 137 6.81 26.91 3.24
N LEU A 138 6.61 25.62 2.99
CA LEU A 138 5.72 25.09 1.96
C LEU A 138 4.30 24.90 2.48
N CYS A 139 3.36 24.86 1.55
CA CYS A 139 1.95 24.56 1.82
C CYS A 139 1.80 23.13 2.33
N THR A 140 1.31 22.96 3.56
CA THR A 140 1.03 21.64 4.18
C THR A 140 0.01 20.77 3.45
N ARG A 141 -0.70 21.30 2.44
CA ARG A 141 -1.70 20.57 1.66
C ARG A 141 -1.17 20.07 0.32
N CYS A 142 -0.48 20.91 -0.45
CA CYS A 142 0.02 20.52 -1.77
C CYS A 142 1.51 20.20 -1.78
N GLY A 143 2.30 20.70 -0.81
CA GLY A 143 3.75 20.51 -0.77
C GLY A 143 4.53 21.23 -1.86
N VAL A 144 3.88 21.99 -2.74
CA VAL A 144 4.50 22.63 -3.91
C VAL A 144 4.69 24.14 -3.72
N ASN A 145 3.61 24.85 -3.37
CA ASN A 145 3.63 26.32 -3.28
C ASN A 145 4.03 26.80 -1.88
N PRO A 146 4.64 27.98 -1.73
CA PRO A 146 4.91 28.56 -0.42
C PRO A 146 3.61 28.82 0.35
N LYS A 147 3.69 28.73 1.68
CA LYS A 147 2.56 29.02 2.58
C LYS A 147 2.21 30.52 2.53
N ALA A 148 0.92 30.85 2.58
CA ALA A 148 0.49 32.23 2.66
C ALA A 148 0.88 32.86 4.02
N TYR A 149 0.99 34.19 4.08
CA TYR A 149 1.39 34.91 5.29
C TYR A 149 0.53 34.52 6.50
N ARG A 150 1.18 34.09 7.60
CA ARG A 150 0.55 33.58 8.84
C ARG A 150 -0.44 32.42 8.64
N LYS A 151 -0.32 31.65 7.54
CA LYS A 151 -1.13 30.47 7.26
C LYS A 151 -0.26 29.25 7.02
N LYS A 152 -0.85 28.06 7.16
CA LYS A 152 -0.21 26.76 6.88
C LYS A 152 -0.40 26.28 5.44
N LYS A 153 -1.22 26.98 4.65
CA LYS A 153 -1.61 26.63 3.28
C LYS A 153 -1.30 27.80 2.33
N CYS A 154 -1.05 27.51 1.06
CA CYS A 154 -0.91 28.53 0.01
C CYS A 154 -2.26 29.15 -0.36
N HIS A 155 -2.24 30.28 -1.06
CA HIS A 155 -3.44 31.00 -1.50
C HIS A 155 -4.37 30.13 -2.38
N SER A 156 -3.83 29.36 -3.33
CA SER A 156 -4.63 28.47 -4.19
C SER A 156 -5.37 27.41 -3.39
N CYS A 157 -4.67 26.67 -2.53
CA CYS A 157 -5.29 25.66 -1.65
C CYS A 157 -6.33 26.25 -0.69
N LEU A 158 -6.18 27.51 -0.28
CA LEU A 158 -7.18 28.22 0.54
C LEU A 158 -8.41 28.61 -0.29
N LYS A 159 -8.23 29.07 -1.53
CA LYS A 159 -9.33 29.35 -2.47
C LYS A 159 -10.16 28.09 -2.73
N ASP A 160 -9.51 26.98 -3.08
CA ASP A 160 -10.17 25.69 -3.30
C ASP A 160 -10.93 25.22 -2.06
N GLN A 161 -10.36 25.45 -0.86
CA GLN A 161 -11.03 25.09 0.39
C GLN A 161 -12.30 25.92 0.60
N ARG A 162 -12.28 27.22 0.27
CA ARG A 162 -13.44 28.10 0.37
C ARG A 162 -14.52 27.71 -0.64
N GLU A 163 -14.15 27.39 -1.86
CA GLU A 163 -15.10 26.95 -2.90
C GLU A 163 -15.79 25.64 -2.51
N LYS A 164 -15.03 24.64 -2.03
CA LYS A 164 -15.61 23.39 -1.50
C LYS A 164 -16.53 23.64 -0.30
N ALA A 165 -16.16 24.56 0.59
CA ALA A 165 -17.00 24.94 1.72
C ALA A 165 -18.29 25.67 1.27
N ARG A 166 -18.27 26.42 0.16
CA ARG A 166 -19.46 27.03 -0.44
C ARG A 166 -20.35 25.97 -1.10
N ALA A 167 -19.80 25.10 -1.93
CA ALA A 167 -20.53 24.02 -2.60
C ALA A 167 -21.23 23.10 -1.57
N SER A 168 -20.51 22.67 -0.54
CA SER A 168 -21.10 21.84 0.52
C SER A 168 -22.16 22.57 1.37
N ARG A 169 -22.19 23.91 1.36
CA ARG A 169 -23.27 24.68 2.00
C ARG A 169 -24.49 24.81 1.09
N SER A 170 -24.30 24.98 -0.22
CA SER A 170 -25.41 25.03 -1.18
C SER A 170 -26.08 23.66 -1.35
N GLU A 171 -25.34 22.57 -1.16
CA GLU A 171 -25.87 21.20 -1.18
C GLU A 171 -26.53 20.77 0.13
N ARG A 172 -26.42 21.56 1.21
CA ARG A 172 -27.12 21.20 2.46
C ARG A 172 -28.62 21.26 2.17
N PRO A 173 -29.36 20.16 2.37
CA PRO A 173 -30.80 20.21 2.24
C PRO A 173 -31.31 21.28 3.21
N ILE A 174 -32.12 22.19 2.70
CA ILE A 174 -32.88 23.12 3.56
C ILE A 174 -33.80 22.20 4.38
N ILE A 175 -33.52 22.09 5.68
CA ILE A 175 -34.39 21.36 6.60
C ILE A 175 -35.68 22.19 6.66
N THR A 176 -36.69 21.77 5.90
CA THR A 176 -38.02 22.36 5.97
C THR A 176 -38.69 21.90 7.27
N GLU A 177 -39.55 22.74 7.87
CA GLU A 177 -40.19 22.50 9.17
C GLU A 177 -40.90 21.13 9.27
N LEU A 178 -41.35 20.58 8.14
CA LEU A 178 -41.97 19.25 8.02
C LEU A 178 -41.04 18.06 8.38
N GLN A 179 -39.71 18.23 8.38
CA GLN A 179 -38.77 17.15 8.75
C GLN A 179 -38.40 17.15 10.24
N VAL A 180 -38.69 18.21 10.99
CA VAL A 180 -38.32 18.34 12.41
C VAL A 180 -39.22 17.46 13.29
N SER A 181 -40.50 17.26 12.92
CA SER A 181 -41.46 16.44 13.67
C SER A 181 -41.16 14.94 13.70
N LYS A 182 -40.25 14.45 12.85
CA LYS A 182 -39.81 13.04 12.83
C LYS A 182 -38.55 12.78 13.65
N ILE A 183 -37.81 13.82 14.03
CA ILE A 183 -36.65 13.69 14.92
C ILE A 183 -37.20 13.83 16.34
N GLY A 184 -37.65 12.72 16.91
CA GLY A 184 -38.14 12.65 18.30
C GLY A 184 -37.03 12.98 19.30
N VAL A 185 -36.65 14.26 19.40
CA VAL A 185 -35.74 14.75 20.44
C VAL A 185 -36.55 14.81 21.73
N SER A 186 -36.73 13.67 22.39
CA SER A 186 -37.17 13.65 23.78
C SER A 186 -36.04 14.24 24.63
N ARG A 187 -36.10 15.55 24.90
CA ARG A 187 -35.33 16.14 25.99
C ARG A 187 -35.90 15.58 27.29
N GLN A 188 -35.29 14.52 27.81
CA GLN A 188 -35.44 14.16 29.22
C GLN A 188 -34.53 15.11 29.99
N CYS A 189 -35.16 16.03 30.72
CA CYS A 189 -34.51 16.87 31.72
C CYS A 189 -34.17 16.04 32.97
#